data_AF-A0A6G3UVL2-F1
#
_entry.id   AF-A0A6G3UVL2-F1
#
_cell.length_a   1.000
_cell.length_b   1.000
_cell.length_c   1.000
_cell.angle_alpha   90.00
_cell.angle_beta   90.00
_cell.angle_gamma   90.00
#
_symmetry.space_group_name_H-M   'P 1'
#
loop_
_entity.id
_entity.type
_entity.pdbx_description
1 polymer ?
#
loop_
_entity_poly.entity_id
_entity_poly.type
_entity_poly.pdbx_seq_one_letter_code
_entity_poly.pdbx_strand_id
1 'polypeptide(L)'
;RANLAGALDVAVGGGRLLTAGRVVLVDDLLTTGATLAEAARAVDAARAGVRGGVTGCDAAVVAASPLAFDAACPAVREINRNRN
;
A
#
# COMPACT_ATOMS: atom_id res chain seq x y z
N ARG A 1 -12.20 3.47 -7.84
CA ARG A 1 -11.29 2.59 -8.62
C ARG A 1 -11.10 3.06 -10.08
N ALA A 2 -12.11 3.63 -10.74
CA ALA A 2 -12.06 3.97 -12.18
C ALA A 2 -10.78 4.69 -12.64
N ASN A 3 -10.31 5.71 -11.91
CA ASN A 3 -9.16 6.50 -12.33
C ASN A 3 -7.80 5.82 -12.13
N LEU A 4 -7.73 4.76 -11.31
CA LEU A 4 -6.49 4.08 -10.98
C LEU A 4 -6.40 2.65 -11.52
N ALA A 5 -7.47 2.12 -12.11
CA ALA A 5 -7.47 0.75 -12.62
C ALA A 5 -6.37 0.58 -13.68
N GLY A 6 -5.43 -0.32 -13.44
CA GLY A 6 -4.28 -0.59 -14.31
C GLY A 6 -3.16 0.46 -14.24
N ALA A 7 -3.24 1.44 -13.34
CA ALA A 7 -2.25 2.52 -13.28
C ALA A 7 -0.95 2.13 -12.58
N LEU A 8 -0.97 1.09 -11.73
CA LEU A 8 0.20 0.60 -11.02
C LEU A 8 0.65 -0.74 -11.58
N ASP A 9 1.97 -0.91 -11.65
CA ASP A 9 2.65 -2.17 -11.96
C ASP A 9 3.88 -2.33 -11.06
N VAL A 10 4.36 -3.56 -10.94
CA VAL A 10 5.57 -3.88 -10.17
C VAL A 10 6.80 -3.55 -11.02
N ALA A 11 7.74 -2.80 -10.43
CA ALA A 11 9.00 -2.47 -11.10
C ALA A 11 9.74 -3.73 -11.58
N VAL A 12 10.45 -3.62 -12.71
CA VAL A 12 11.21 -4.73 -13.31
C VAL A 12 12.15 -5.35 -12.28
N GLY A 13 12.09 -6.68 -12.14
CA GLY A 13 12.89 -7.45 -11.17
C GLY A 13 12.31 -7.47 -9.74
N GLY A 14 11.31 -6.63 -9.43
CA GLY A 14 10.64 -6.58 -8.13
C GLY A 14 9.86 -7.85 -7.79
N GLY A 15 9.38 -8.58 -8.81
CA GLY A 15 8.69 -9.86 -8.63
C GLY A 15 9.47 -10.88 -7.78
N ARG A 16 10.80 -10.89 -7.87
CA ARG A 16 11.64 -11.78 -7.05
C ARG A 16 11.52 -11.49 -5.56
N LEU A 17 11.45 -10.21 -5.18
CA LEU A 17 11.27 -9.81 -3.79
C LEU A 17 9.90 -10.24 -3.26
N LEU A 18 8.87 -10.15 -4.10
CA LEU A 18 7.51 -10.57 -3.75
C LEU A 18 7.39 -12.08 -3.47
N THR A 19 8.34 -12.89 -3.96
CA THR A 19 8.42 -14.34 -3.68
C THR A 19 9.26 -14.68 -2.45
N ALA A 20 10.03 -13.73 -1.92
CA ALA A 20 10.92 -13.96 -0.80
C ALA A 20 10.20 -13.91 0.56
N GLY A 21 8.96 -13.38 0.62
CA GLY A 21 8.22 -13.29 1.87
C GLY A 21 6.86 -12.61 1.77
N ARG A 22 6.28 -12.34 2.95
CA ARG A 22 5.02 -11.60 3.10
C ARG A 22 5.19 -10.15 2.67
N VAL A 23 4.15 -9.59 2.05
CA VAL A 23 4.14 -8.21 1.57
C VAL A 23 3.11 -7.44 2.36
N VAL A 24 3.51 -6.26 2.84
CA VAL A 24 2.64 -5.28 3.47
C VAL A 24 2.66 -4.04 2.59
N LEU A 25 1.50 -3.63 2.11
CA LEU A 25 1.36 -2.38 1.36
C LEU A 25 1.10 -1.24 2.34
N VAL A 26 1.83 -0.15 2.18
CA VAL A 26 1.73 1.03 3.04
C VAL A 26 1.54 2.25 2.17
N ASP A 27 0.66 3.14 2.60
CA ASP A 27 0.42 4.45 2.01
C ASP A 27 0.44 5.49 3.15
N ASP A 28 1.05 6.64 2.92
CA ASP A 28 1.20 7.69 3.94
C ASP A 28 -0.08 8.54 4.09
N LEU A 29 -0.84 8.66 3.00
CA LEU A 29 -2.08 9.41 2.97
C LEU A 29 -3.20 8.58 2.33
N LEU A 30 -4.08 8.05 3.18
CA LEU A 30 -5.23 7.30 2.73
C LEU A 30 -6.50 8.15 2.72
N THR A 31 -7.11 8.33 1.55
CA THR A 31 -8.44 8.94 1.43
C THR A 31 -9.51 7.88 1.16
N THR A 32 -9.45 7.24 -0.01
CA THR A 32 -10.44 6.24 -0.46
C THR A 32 -9.88 4.83 -0.53
N GLY A 33 -8.58 4.66 -0.28
CA GLY A 33 -7.87 3.40 -0.46
C GLY A 33 -7.77 2.90 -1.91
N ALA A 34 -8.15 3.71 -2.90
CA ALA A 34 -8.06 3.32 -4.31
C ALA A 34 -6.60 3.02 -4.74
N THR A 35 -5.62 3.74 -4.21
CA THR A 35 -4.19 3.51 -4.44
C THR A 35 -3.74 2.16 -3.92
N LEU A 36 -4.02 1.85 -2.65
CA LEU A 36 -3.70 0.55 -2.07
C LEU A 36 -4.44 -0.61 -2.75
N ALA A 37 -5.71 -0.44 -3.10
CA ALA A 37 -6.49 -1.48 -3.79
C ALA A 37 -5.93 -1.78 -5.20
N GLU A 38 -5.35 -0.79 -5.86
CA GLU A 38 -4.68 -1.00 -7.14
C GLU A 38 -3.27 -1.57 -6.97
N ALA A 39 -2.52 -1.13 -5.97
CA ALA A 39 -1.22 -1.71 -5.64
C ALA A 39 -1.35 -3.21 -5.27
N ALA A 40 -2.38 -3.59 -4.52
CA ALA A 40 -2.69 -4.99 -4.22
C ALA A 40 -2.94 -5.80 -5.49
N ARG A 41 -3.75 -5.27 -6.42
CA ARG A 41 -3.98 -5.90 -7.73
C ARG A 41 -2.68 -6.09 -8.51
N ALA A 42 -1.82 -5.07 -8.55
CA ALA A 42 -0.54 -5.14 -9.26
C ALA A 42 0.39 -6.20 -8.66
N VAL A 43 0.50 -6.25 -7.32
CA VAL A 43 1.33 -7.25 -6.62
C VAL A 43 0.78 -8.67 -6.81
N ASP A 44 -0.54 -8.86 -6.74
CA ASP A 44 -1.17 -10.16 -6.97
C ASP A 44 -0.94 -10.64 -8.42
N ALA A 45 -1.07 -9.74 -9.40
CA ALA A 45 -0.80 -10.05 -10.82
C ALA A 45 0.67 -10.44 -11.04
N ALA A 46 1.62 -9.71 -10.42
CA ALA A 46 3.04 -10.03 -10.51
C ALA A 46 3.40 -11.37 -9.84
N ARG A 47 2.72 -11.75 -8.76
CA ARG A 47 2.90 -13.04 -8.08
C ARG A 47 2.35 -14.22 -8.87
N ALA A 48 1.18 -14.06 -9.48
CA ALA A 48 0.56 -15.08 -10.32
C ALA A 48 1.44 -15.50 -11.51
N GLY A 49 2.25 -14.57 -12.04
CA GLY A 49 3.20 -14.86 -13.11
C GLY A 49 4.46 -15.64 -12.71
N VAL A 50 4.76 -15.78 -11.40
CA VAL A 50 6.01 -16.37 -10.91
C VAL A 50 5.81 -17.75 -10.26
N ARG A 51 4.66 -18.03 -9.62
CA ARG A 51 4.27 -19.37 -9.13
C ARG A 51 2.75 -19.49 -9.09
N GLY A 52 2.21 -20.63 -9.51
CA GLY A 52 0.77 -20.94 -9.50
C GLY A 52 0.14 -21.13 -8.11
N GLY A 53 0.39 -20.22 -7.16
CA GLY A 53 -0.18 -20.25 -5.82
C GLY A 53 -0.60 -18.86 -5.36
N VAL A 54 -1.88 -18.75 -4.97
CA VAL A 54 -2.44 -17.52 -4.39
C VAL A 54 -1.89 -17.35 -2.97
N THR A 55 -1.01 -16.38 -2.78
CA THR A 55 -0.72 -15.82 -1.45
C THR A 55 -1.08 -14.34 -1.52
N GLY A 56 -2.25 -14.01 -0.96
CA GLY A 56 -2.82 -12.67 -1.03
C GLY A 56 -1.92 -11.62 -0.39
N CYS A 57 -2.08 -10.38 -0.84
CA CYS A 57 -1.58 -9.23 -0.12
C CYS A 57 -2.48 -8.95 1.09
N ASP A 58 -1.94 -8.99 2.29
CA ASP A 58 -2.64 -8.49 3.45
C ASP A 58 -2.61 -6.95 3.39
N ALA A 59 -3.78 -6.35 3.25
CA ALA A 59 -3.96 -4.91 3.36
C ALA A 59 -4.93 -4.65 4.51
N ALA A 60 -4.48 -3.86 5.49
CA ALA A 60 -5.32 -3.39 6.57
C ALA A 60 -5.55 -1.89 6.40
N VAL A 61 -6.82 -1.47 6.41
CA VAL A 61 -7.19 -0.06 6.50
C VAL A 61 -7.53 0.24 7.96
N VAL A 62 -6.72 1.08 8.59
CA VAL A 62 -6.99 1.57 9.95
C VAL A 62 -7.61 2.96 9.82
N ALA A 63 -8.90 3.07 10.12
CA ALA A 63 -9.53 4.35 10.35
C ALA A 63 -9.30 4.74 11.81
N ALA A 64 -8.45 5.75 12.04
CA ALA A 64 -8.16 6.27 13.37
C ALA A 64 -8.58 7.73 13.45
N SER A 65 -9.24 8.12 14.55
CA SER A 65 -9.49 9.53 14.86
C SER A 65 -8.14 10.26 14.97
N PRO A 66 -8.02 11.55 14.58
CA PRO A 66 -6.83 12.36 14.85
C PRO A 66 -6.33 12.25 16.30
N LEU A 67 -7.26 12.10 17.26
CA LEU A 67 -6.97 11.92 18.68
C LEU A 67 -6.19 10.63 18.99
N ALA A 68 -6.30 9.59 18.17
CA ALA A 68 -5.54 8.35 18.32
C ALA A 68 -4.04 8.54 17.96
N PHE A 69 -3.71 9.55 17.16
CA PHE A 69 -2.33 9.92 16.85
C PHE A 69 -1.74 10.87 17.90
N ASP A 70 -2.57 11.72 18.54
CA ASP A 70 -2.15 12.60 19.63
C ASP A 70 -1.88 11.84 20.95
N ALA A 71 -2.64 10.78 21.23
CA ALA A 71 -2.49 9.99 22.46
C ALA A 71 -1.19 9.16 22.51
N ALA A 72 -0.52 8.94 21.38
CA ALA A 72 0.64 8.06 21.27
C ALA A 72 1.99 8.79 21.37
N CYS A 73 2.08 10.08 21.01
CA CYS A 73 3.32 10.87 21.14
C CYS A 73 3.08 12.38 20.90
N PRO A 74 3.41 13.30 21.84
CA PRO A 74 3.13 14.73 21.69
C PRO A 74 4.04 15.47 20.67
N ALA A 75 4.94 14.78 19.98
CA ALA A 75 5.96 15.39 19.12
C ALA A 75 5.66 15.33 17.60
N VAL A 76 4.59 14.65 17.16
CA VAL A 76 4.31 14.47 15.73
C VAL A 76 3.35 15.53 15.22
N ARG A 77 3.72 16.81 15.38
CA ARG A 77 3.08 17.88 14.63
C ARG A 77 3.95 18.15 13.41
N GLU A 78 3.41 17.80 12.25
CA GLU A 78 3.85 18.23 10.92
C GLU A 78 5.00 17.42 10.27
N ILE A 79 4.62 16.41 9.45
CA ILE A 79 5.56 15.68 8.56
C ILE A 79 5.45 16.16 7.09
N ASN A 80 4.38 16.85 6.70
CA ASN A 80 4.17 17.22 5.29
C ASN A 80 3.81 18.71 5.12
N ARG A 81 4.83 19.56 5.04
CA ARG A 81 4.70 20.90 4.43
C ARG A 81 5.31 20.84 3.03
N ASN A 82 4.46 20.69 2.02
CA ASN A 82 4.84 21.00 0.65
C ASN A 82 4.73 22.52 0.47
N ARG A 83 5.84 23.25 0.66
CA ARG A 83 5.91 24.67 0.28
C ARG A 83 5.99 24.74 -1.24
N ASN A 84 4.94 25.23 -1.87
CA ASN A 84 5.02 25.82 -3.20
C ASN A 84 5.55 27.25 -3.11
#